data_AF-A0A8T0DM68-F1
#
_entry.id   AF-A0A8T0DM68-F1
#
_cell.length_a   1.000
_cell.length_b   1.000
_cell.length_c   1.000
_cell.angle_alpha   90.00
_cell.angle_beta   90.00
_cell.angle_gamma   90.00
#
_symmetry.space_group_name_H-M   'P 1'
#
loop_
_entity.id
_entity.type
_entity.pdbx_description
1 polymer ?
#
loop_
_entity_poly.entity_id
_entity_poly.type
_entity_poly.pdbx_seq_one_letter_code
_entity_poly.pdbx_strand_id
1 'polypeptide(L)'
;MHLPVTTQPYEPDHRDWVDGLFACRNDRKSCFLIGFCYPCYMCHMYSRYEECCATPMCILFPGLVLRTYHRGKHRIAGTVFRDWVYDCCCPLCAACQLDRDMKHIENNTGELNI
;
A
#
# COMPACT_ATOMS: atom_id res chain seq x y z
N MET A 1 -31.39 -33.85 -0.67
CA MET A 1 -30.02 -34.20 -0.22
C MET A 1 -29.07 -33.27 -0.92
N HIS A 2 -28.29 -32.47 -0.19
CA HIS A 2 -27.26 -31.62 -0.80
C HIS A 2 -25.97 -32.42 -0.93
N LEU A 3 -25.31 -32.33 -2.09
CA LEU A 3 -23.99 -32.91 -2.30
C LEU A 3 -22.99 -32.27 -1.32
N PRO A 4 -22.06 -33.05 -0.72
CA PRO A 4 -21.01 -32.48 0.12
C PRO A 4 -20.11 -31.58 -0.74
N VAL A 5 -19.68 -30.45 -0.19
CA VAL A 5 -18.66 -29.60 -0.82
C VAL A 5 -17.34 -30.37 -0.79
N THR A 6 -16.87 -30.82 -1.96
CA THR A 6 -15.63 -31.63 -2.08
C THR A 6 -14.39 -30.80 -2.40
N THR A 7 -14.56 -29.55 -2.84
CA THR A 7 -13.46 -28.68 -3.24
C THR A 7 -13.66 -27.28 -2.65
N GLN A 8 -12.73 -26.84 -1.81
CA GLN A 8 -12.61 -25.43 -1.43
C GLN A 8 -11.72 -24.71 -2.45
N PRO A 9 -12.05 -23.47 -2.83
CA PRO A 9 -11.15 -22.67 -3.65
C PRO A 9 -9.82 -22.48 -2.90
N TYR A 10 -8.71 -22.81 -3.55
CA TYR A 10 -7.37 -22.56 -3.04
C TYR A 10 -7.16 -21.05 -2.96
N GLU A 11 -6.76 -20.56 -1.77
CA GLU A 11 -6.42 -19.15 -1.61
C GLU A 11 -5.13 -18.88 -2.39
N PRO A 12 -5.13 -17.93 -3.35
CA PRO A 12 -3.93 -17.63 -4.12
C PRO A 12 -2.81 -17.14 -3.20
N ASP A 13 -1.58 -17.56 -3.51
CA ASP A 13 -0.41 -17.31 -2.68
C ASP A 13 -0.16 -15.80 -2.47
N HIS A 14 0.44 -15.48 -1.32
CA HIS A 14 0.83 -14.12 -1.02
C HIS A 14 2.05 -13.72 -1.84
N ARG A 15 2.08 -12.46 -2.30
CA ARG A 15 3.26 -11.87 -2.97
C ARG A 15 4.06 -10.97 -2.03
N ASP A 16 5.29 -10.68 -2.41
CA ASP A 16 6.08 -9.65 -1.74
C ASP A 16 5.82 -8.24 -2.34
N TRP A 17 6.30 -7.22 -1.63
CA TRP A 17 6.43 -5.86 -2.16
C TRP A 17 7.33 -5.87 -3.39
N VAL A 18 7.05 -5.01 -4.37
CA VAL A 18 7.85 -4.90 -5.61
C VAL A 18 9.33 -4.61 -5.32
N ASP A 19 9.59 -3.75 -4.34
CA ASP A 19 10.92 -3.35 -3.92
C ASP A 19 11.06 -3.38 -2.41
N GLY A 20 12.31 -3.43 -1.92
CA GLY A 20 12.62 -3.24 -0.51
C GLY A 20 12.30 -1.83 0.02
N LEU A 21 12.20 -1.73 1.35
CA LEU A 21 11.81 -0.49 2.05
C LEU A 21 12.70 0.70 1.71
N PHE A 22 14.03 0.50 1.69
CA PHE A 22 15.02 1.55 1.45
C PHE A 22 15.38 1.77 -0.03
N ALA A 23 14.60 1.21 -0.95
CA ALA A 23 14.82 1.39 -2.39
C ALA A 23 14.31 2.76 -2.91
N CYS A 24 14.35 3.83 -2.10
CA CYS A 24 13.87 5.17 -2.46
C CYS A 24 14.55 5.76 -3.71
N ARG A 25 15.72 5.23 -4.10
CA ARG A 25 16.42 5.64 -5.33
C ARG A 25 15.75 5.15 -6.61
N ASN A 26 14.89 4.13 -6.53
CA ASN A 26 14.15 3.61 -7.69
C ASN A 26 13.08 4.62 -8.17
N ASP A 27 12.59 5.50 -7.30
CA ASP A 27 11.72 6.62 -7.67
C ASP A 27 12.08 7.89 -6.90
N ARG A 28 13.16 8.54 -7.35
CA ARG A 28 13.67 9.76 -6.72
C ARG A 28 12.67 10.91 -6.73
N LYS A 29 11.84 11.01 -7.77
CA LYS A 29 10.89 12.13 -7.92
C LYS A 29 9.76 12.01 -6.91
N SER A 30 9.11 10.85 -6.84
CA SER A 30 8.05 10.64 -5.86
C SER A 30 8.58 10.67 -4.44
N CYS A 31 9.73 10.05 -4.17
CA CYS A 31 10.33 10.13 -2.83
C CYS A 31 10.71 11.54 -2.40
N PHE A 32 11.18 12.38 -3.32
CA PHE A 32 11.43 13.79 -3.04
C PHE A 32 10.13 14.55 -2.74
N LEU A 33 9.07 14.32 -3.52
CA LEU A 33 7.75 14.94 -3.29
C LEU A 33 7.13 14.51 -1.95
N ILE A 34 7.25 13.23 -1.59
CA ILE A 34 6.84 12.68 -0.30
C ILE A 34 7.60 13.36 0.84
N GLY A 35 8.91 13.55 0.69
CA GLY A 35 9.73 14.26 1.68
C GLY A 35 9.42 15.76 1.77
N PHE A 36 9.05 16.40 0.66
CA PHE A 36 8.76 17.82 0.58
C PHE A 36 7.38 18.19 1.14
N CYS A 37 6.31 17.48 0.74
CA CYS A 37 4.99 17.62 1.33
C CYS A 37 4.34 16.25 1.53
N TYR A 38 4.68 15.60 2.64
CA TYR A 38 4.07 14.34 3.05
C TYR A 38 2.53 14.38 3.09
N PRO A 39 1.86 15.37 3.72
CA PRO A 39 0.39 15.36 3.78
C PRO A 39 -0.24 15.51 2.39
N CYS A 40 0.29 16.40 1.54
CA CYS A 40 -0.20 16.56 0.16
C CYS A 40 -0.06 15.27 -0.64
N TYR A 41 1.08 14.57 -0.48
CA TYR A 41 1.33 13.34 -1.21
C TYR A 41 0.45 12.19 -0.69
N MET A 42 0.23 12.12 0.62
CA MET A 42 -0.73 11.19 1.21
C MET A 42 -2.14 11.42 0.67
N CYS A 43 -2.60 12.67 0.58
CA CYS A 43 -3.86 13.02 -0.08
C CYS A 43 -3.94 12.47 -1.51
N HIS A 44 -2.87 12.64 -2.29
CA HIS A 44 -2.76 12.09 -3.64
C HIS A 44 -2.83 10.56 -3.64
N MET A 45 -2.12 9.87 -2.74
CA MET A 45 -2.17 8.41 -2.63
C MET A 45 -3.56 7.89 -2.24
N TYR A 46 -4.25 8.56 -1.32
CA TYR A 46 -5.64 8.23 -0.98
C TYR A 46 -6.59 8.45 -2.16
N SER A 47 -6.43 9.53 -2.93
CA SER A 47 -7.27 9.76 -4.11
C SER A 47 -7.10 8.70 -5.20
N ARG A 48 -5.95 8.02 -5.28
CA ARG A 48 -5.72 6.87 -6.20
C ARG A 48 -6.53 5.64 -5.81
N TYR A 49 -6.92 5.55 -4.54
CA TYR A 49 -7.88 4.58 -4.02
C TYR A 49 -9.32 5.10 -4.03
N GLU A 50 -9.58 6.22 -4.72
CA GLU A 50 -10.89 6.88 -4.79
C GLU A 50 -11.43 7.35 -3.42
N GLU A 51 -10.53 7.49 -2.44
CA GLU A 51 -10.85 8.03 -1.12
C GLU A 51 -10.79 9.56 -1.11
N CYS A 52 -11.47 10.17 -0.15
CA CYS A 52 -11.45 11.62 0.01
C CYS A 52 -10.04 12.14 0.33
N CYS A 53 -9.65 13.24 -0.32
CA CYS A 53 -8.39 13.95 -0.05
C CYS A 53 -8.23 14.36 1.44
N ALA A 54 -9.33 14.59 2.15
CA ALA A 54 -9.30 14.93 3.58
C ALA A 54 -9.07 13.71 4.50
N THR A 55 -9.29 12.47 4.02
CA THR A 55 -9.15 11.25 4.81
C THR A 55 -7.81 11.15 5.56
N PRO A 56 -6.64 11.34 4.94
CA PRO A 56 -5.36 11.25 5.66
C PRO A 56 -5.16 12.32 6.74
N MET A 57 -5.93 13.42 6.72
CA MET A 57 -5.87 14.48 7.74
C MET A 57 -6.81 14.22 8.92
N CYS A 58 -7.83 13.38 8.73
CA CYS A 58 -8.87 13.11 9.72
C CYS A 58 -8.60 11.83 10.54
N ILE A 59 -7.68 10.97 10.10
CA ILE A 59 -7.39 9.68 10.75
C ILE A 59 -6.03 9.65 11.42
N LEU A 60 -5.90 8.79 12.42
CA LEU A 60 -4.61 8.52 13.05
C LEU A 60 -3.80 7.54 12.20
N PHE A 61 -2.51 7.83 12.05
CA PHE A 61 -1.55 7.02 11.28
C PHE A 61 -2.01 6.71 9.84
N PRO A 62 -2.22 7.74 9.00
CA PRO A 62 -2.71 7.54 7.63
C PRO A 62 -1.76 6.69 6.77
N GLY A 63 -0.44 6.76 7.00
CA GLY A 63 0.52 5.87 6.33
C GLY A 63 0.23 4.40 6.60
N LEU A 64 0.02 4.05 7.88
CA LEU A 64 -0.17 2.68 8.33
C LEU A 64 -1.51 2.14 7.83
N VAL A 65 -2.55 2.95 7.92
CA VAL A 65 -3.89 2.58 7.44
C VAL A 65 -3.83 2.28 5.95
N LEU A 66 -3.24 3.19 5.16
CA LEU A 66 -3.14 2.97 3.71
C LEU A 66 -2.27 1.75 3.37
N ARG A 67 -1.14 1.60 4.05
CA ARG A 67 -0.21 0.48 3.85
C ARG A 67 -0.86 -0.87 4.17
N THR A 68 -1.57 -0.96 5.29
CA THR A 68 -2.25 -2.20 5.72
C THR A 68 -3.43 -2.54 4.81
N TYR A 69 -4.19 -1.53 4.37
CA TYR A 69 -5.24 -1.65 3.38
C TYR A 69 -4.70 -2.17 2.04
N HIS A 70 -3.69 -1.50 1.47
CA HIS A 70 -3.02 -1.89 0.23
C HIS A 70 -2.52 -3.33 0.30
N ARG A 71 -1.84 -3.68 1.40
CA ARG A 71 -1.30 -5.02 1.63
C ARG A 71 -2.39 -6.08 1.66
N GLY A 72 -3.50 -5.83 2.37
CA GLY A 72 -4.65 -6.73 2.40
C GLY A 72 -5.29 -6.90 1.03
N LYS A 73 -5.51 -5.78 0.31
CA LYS A 73 -6.15 -5.77 -1.01
C LYS A 73 -5.34 -6.53 -2.05
N HIS A 74 -4.02 -6.32 -2.08
CA HIS A 74 -3.13 -6.92 -3.09
C HIS A 74 -2.36 -8.15 -2.59
N ARG A 75 -2.88 -8.82 -1.54
CA ARG A 75 -2.36 -10.06 -0.93
C ARG A 75 -0.85 -10.04 -0.68
N ILE A 76 -0.33 -8.95 -0.16
CA ILE A 76 1.09 -8.83 0.16
C ILE A 76 1.37 -9.53 1.50
N ALA A 77 2.40 -10.37 1.57
CA ALA A 77 2.77 -11.09 2.78
C ALA A 77 3.20 -10.12 3.91
N GLY A 78 2.82 -10.43 5.16
CA GLY A 78 3.31 -9.73 6.35
C GLY A 78 2.29 -9.57 7.47
N THR A 79 2.67 -8.82 8.51
CA THR A 79 1.81 -8.52 9.67
C THR A 79 1.63 -7.01 9.86
N VAL A 80 0.49 -6.61 10.44
CA VAL A 80 0.21 -5.19 10.75
C VAL A 80 1.28 -4.61 11.68
N PHE A 81 1.79 -5.44 12.61
CA PHE A 81 2.88 -5.04 13.49
C PHE A 81 4.16 -4.71 12.70
N ARG A 82 4.49 -5.50 11.67
CA ARG A 82 5.64 -5.23 10.80
C ARG A 82 5.46 -3.94 10.01
N ASP A 83 4.25 -3.67 9.53
CA ASP A 83 3.92 -2.41 8.85
C ASP A 83 4.07 -1.21 9.80
N TRP A 84 3.59 -1.33 11.04
CA TRP A 84 3.78 -0.31 12.07
C TRP A 84 5.26 -0.07 12.39
N VAL A 85 6.08 -1.12 12.52
CA VAL A 85 7.52 -0.97 12.74
C VAL A 85 8.18 -0.18 11.60
N TYR A 86 7.81 -0.44 10.34
CA TYR A 86 8.38 0.29 9.21
C TYR A 86 7.91 1.75 9.15
N ASP A 87 6.64 2.01 9.44
CA ASP A 87 6.09 3.35 9.53
C ASP A 87 6.67 4.16 10.69
N CYS A 88 7.03 3.51 11.81
CA CYS A 88 7.72 4.17 12.92
C CYS A 88 9.22 4.38 12.63
N CYS A 89 9.89 3.44 11.97
CA CYS A 89 11.34 3.51 11.71
C CYS A 89 11.70 4.51 10.61
N CYS A 90 11.01 4.46 9.46
CA CYS A 90 11.17 5.41 8.37
C CYS A 90 9.84 5.61 7.62
N PRO A 91 8.95 6.51 8.10
CA PRO A 91 7.64 6.72 7.46
C PRO A 91 7.76 7.16 6.00
N LEU A 92 8.78 7.97 5.68
CA LEU A 92 9.03 8.41 4.30
C LEU A 92 9.42 7.24 3.38
N CYS A 93 10.28 6.33 3.87
CA CYS A 93 10.69 5.15 3.11
C CYS A 93 9.51 4.19 2.93
N ALA A 94 8.68 4.02 3.96
CA ALA A 94 7.48 3.20 3.92
C ALA A 94 6.45 3.74 2.92
N ALA A 95 6.20 5.05 2.93
CA ALA A 95 5.34 5.71 1.94
C ALA A 95 5.92 5.64 0.53
N CYS A 96 7.23 5.83 0.37
CA CYS A 96 7.94 5.63 -0.89
C CYS A 96 7.78 4.22 -1.45
N GLN A 97 7.94 3.19 -0.61
CA GLN A 97 7.76 1.80 -0.99
C GLN A 97 6.31 1.54 -1.42
N LEU A 98 5.35 2.06 -0.64
CA LEU A 98 3.93 1.95 -0.92
C LEU A 98 3.57 2.60 -2.27
N ASP A 99 4.02 3.83 -2.52
CA ASP A 99 3.75 4.54 -3.78
C ASP A 99 4.31 3.81 -5.01
N ARG A 100 5.53 3.25 -4.90
CA ARG A 100 6.12 2.43 -5.97
C ARG A 100 5.29 1.18 -6.26
N ASP A 101 4.81 0.52 -5.21
CA ASP A 101 3.95 -0.66 -5.35
C ASP A 101 2.60 -0.30 -5.97
N MET A 102 1.96 0.80 -5.54
CA MET A 102 0.72 1.30 -6.14
C MET A 102 0.90 1.58 -7.64
N LYS A 103 2.02 2.21 -8.05
CA LYS A 103 2.30 2.46 -9.48
C LYS A 103 2.51 1.16 -10.25
N HIS A 104 3.18 0.19 -9.65
CA HIS A 104 3.37 -1.12 -10.28
C HIS A 104 2.04 -1.82 -10.53
N ILE A 105 1.11 -1.78 -9.57
CA ILE A 105 -0.23 -2.35 -9.74
C ILE A 105 -1.02 -1.59 -10.81
N GLU A 106 -1.06 -0.25 -10.74
CA GLU A 106 -1.75 0.57 -11.76
C GLU A 106 -1.20 0.32 -13.18
N ASN A 107 0.11 0.21 -13.33
CA ASN A 107 0.71 -0.07 -14.64
C ASN A 107 0.37 -1.47 -15.17
N ASN A 108 0.17 -2.45 -14.29
CA ASN A 108 -0.14 -3.83 -14.68
C ASN A 108 -1.63 -4.08 -14.89
N THR A 109 -2.51 -3.42 -14.14
CA THR A 109 -3.95 -3.71 -14.13
C THR A 109 -4.82 -2.55 -14.62
N GLY A 110 -4.25 -1.36 -14.82
CA GLY A 110 -4.96 -0.17 -15.29
C GLY A 110 -5.65 0.63 -14.19
N GLU A 111 -6.06 -0.03 -13.10
CA GLU A 111 -6.68 0.60 -11.94
C GLU A 111 -6.14 0.01 -10.63
N LEU A 112 -6.09 0.84 -9.58
CA LEU A 112 -5.63 0.44 -8.25
C LEU A 112 -6.75 -0.15 -7.39
N ASN A 113 -7.99 0.36 -7.56
CA ASN A 113 -9.15 0.02 -6.74
C ASN A 113 -10.09 -1.00 -7.42
N ILE A 114 -9.55 -2.10 -7.93
CA ILE A 114 -10.35 -3.19 -8.53
C ILE A 114 -11.16 -3.95 -7.49
#